data_AF-A0A6J2X8P6-F1
#
_entry.id   AF-A0A6J2X8P6-F1
#
_cell.length_a   1.000
_cell.length_b   1.000
_cell.length_c   1.000
_cell.angle_alpha   90.00
_cell.angle_beta   90.00
_cell.angle_gamma   90.00
#
_symmetry.space_group_name_H-M   'P 1'
#
loop_
_entity.id
_entity.type
_entity.pdbx_description
1 polymer ?
#
loop_
_entity_poly.entity_id
_entity_poly.type
_entity_poly.pdbx_seq_one_letter_code
_entity_poly.pdbx_strand_id
1 'polypeptide(L)'
;MIAMAEEELARLQRQLRIMEDDRKAFSEETNTKLEKQRKIIQRLKDERAKLYEDINIATCDNQRRKDEKLSKDIYKLLSVYDDYCEKVKVQKEDITEMDIQIKKLEADIRSLRPKSSITDNHFQSQLTTGQKTVKMLQNRLDNMVKKFCAILASNKELREEIDHLLKERNHFNEIWEKLLKDVNAGKKYMVDLIEQAIIAFDQREEWCSKLIALKKRTEMDFVIHSEEMREIQRRLDHYMTLREFLCVKGQKRILKDLEEKERLKKESQIQDLENQLHVYEETLTKIQTFCNEEDIERIASQFLKQEEENFALFNYVNELGHELETLSTAVDDIHEKIDEQIEISAEKAKQRQHTITSLQEDLKIATQQANNDEGDVKNTEQDILKVLHGIEEVFRIIDCDRGPILKLLSENSEINLFNVKIYLGTIEKKLSSIITELYFAEKSMLKNGKKAIGY
;
A
#
# COMPACT_ATOMS: atom_id res chain seq x y z
N MET A 1 198.73 -11.47 -69.20
CA MET A 1 197.62 -10.76 -68.53
C MET A 1 196.32 -11.16 -69.21
N ILE A 2 195.86 -12.36 -68.84
CA ILE A 2 194.74 -13.10 -69.45
C ILE A 2 193.50 -13.05 -68.53
N ALA A 3 193.61 -12.48 -67.32
CA ALA A 3 192.53 -12.51 -66.31
C ALA A 3 191.54 -11.32 -66.32
N MET A 4 191.93 -10.11 -66.75
CA MET A 4 190.99 -8.95 -66.75
C MET A 4 190.00 -8.97 -67.93
N ALA A 5 190.39 -9.53 -69.08
CA ALA A 5 189.53 -9.55 -70.27
C ALA A 5 188.38 -10.57 -70.14
N GLU A 6 188.59 -11.68 -69.41
CA GLU A 6 187.55 -12.68 -69.16
C GLU A 6 186.47 -12.16 -68.20
N GLU A 7 186.84 -11.29 -67.25
CA GLU A 7 185.92 -10.70 -66.28
C GLU A 7 185.03 -9.61 -66.91
N GLU A 8 185.55 -8.82 -67.85
CA GLU A 8 184.73 -7.89 -68.66
C GLU A 8 183.77 -8.63 -69.61
N LEU A 9 184.20 -9.74 -70.21
CA LEU A 9 183.36 -10.54 -71.11
C LEU A 9 182.20 -11.19 -70.35
N ALA A 10 182.43 -11.69 -69.13
CA ALA A 10 181.39 -12.21 -68.25
C ALA A 10 180.38 -11.13 -67.83
N ARG A 11 180.84 -9.89 -67.60
CA ARG A 11 179.97 -8.74 -67.26
C ARG A 11 179.08 -8.34 -68.43
N LEU A 12 179.63 -8.26 -69.65
CA LEU A 12 178.88 -7.96 -70.87
C LEU A 12 177.88 -9.06 -71.24
N GLN A 13 178.22 -10.35 -71.06
CA GLN A 13 177.28 -11.45 -71.26
C GLN A 13 176.10 -11.39 -70.27
N ARG A 14 176.34 -10.97 -69.03
CA ARG A 14 175.28 -10.81 -68.03
C ARG A 14 174.36 -9.62 -68.37
N GLN A 15 174.91 -8.54 -68.91
CA GLN A 15 174.15 -7.37 -69.34
C GLN A 15 173.28 -7.65 -70.58
N LEU A 16 173.80 -8.42 -71.55
CA LEU A 16 173.02 -8.89 -72.70
C LEU A 16 171.85 -9.79 -72.29
N ARG A 17 172.07 -10.69 -71.32
CA ARG A 17 171.01 -11.57 -70.81
C ARG A 17 169.87 -10.79 -70.16
N ILE A 18 170.19 -9.77 -69.36
CA ILE A 18 169.17 -8.91 -68.72
C ILE A 18 168.39 -8.12 -69.77
N MET A 19 169.06 -7.55 -70.79
CA MET A 19 168.37 -6.84 -71.87
C MET A 19 167.51 -7.75 -72.76
N GLU A 20 167.92 -9.00 -72.99
CA GLU A 20 167.09 -9.98 -73.70
C GLU A 20 165.87 -10.41 -72.89
N ASP A 21 166.01 -10.56 -71.57
CA ASP A 21 164.91 -10.88 -70.66
C ASP A 21 163.92 -9.70 -70.56
N ASP A 22 164.40 -8.44 -70.47
CA ASP A 22 163.54 -7.25 -70.50
C ASP A 22 162.84 -7.06 -71.86
N ARG A 23 163.51 -7.36 -72.98
CA ARG A 23 162.89 -7.32 -74.31
C ARG A 23 161.78 -8.36 -74.45
N LYS A 24 161.99 -9.57 -73.91
CA LYS A 24 160.96 -10.62 -73.89
C LYS A 24 159.78 -10.22 -73.02
N ALA A 25 160.02 -9.72 -71.80
CA ALA A 25 158.98 -9.26 -70.88
C ALA A 25 158.11 -8.15 -71.49
N PHE A 26 158.72 -7.15 -72.14
CA PHE A 26 157.96 -6.07 -72.80
C PHE A 26 157.16 -6.58 -74.01
N SER A 27 157.70 -7.54 -74.77
CA SER A 27 156.97 -8.15 -75.90
C SER A 27 155.79 -9.02 -75.45
N GLU A 28 155.91 -9.71 -74.32
CA GLU A 28 154.83 -10.52 -73.75
C GLU A 28 153.74 -9.63 -73.13
N GLU A 29 154.11 -8.54 -72.44
CA GLU A 29 153.13 -7.61 -71.86
C GLU A 29 152.37 -6.81 -72.94
N THR A 30 153.05 -6.44 -74.04
CA THR A 30 152.40 -5.77 -75.19
C THR A 30 151.49 -6.71 -75.96
N ASN A 31 151.90 -7.96 -76.22
CA ASN A 31 151.05 -8.96 -76.88
C ASN A 31 149.83 -9.35 -76.02
N THR A 32 149.98 -9.49 -74.70
CA THR A 32 148.84 -9.78 -73.81
C THR A 32 147.85 -8.62 -73.72
N LYS A 33 148.30 -7.36 -73.76
CA LYS A 33 147.42 -6.18 -73.87
C LYS A 33 146.69 -6.13 -75.23
N LEU A 34 147.39 -6.42 -76.33
CA LEU A 34 146.80 -6.49 -77.68
C LEU A 34 145.76 -7.62 -77.81
N GLU A 35 146.02 -8.80 -77.24
CA GLU A 35 145.04 -9.90 -77.23
C GLU A 35 143.80 -9.54 -76.41
N LYS A 36 143.96 -8.87 -75.25
CA LYS A 36 142.82 -8.39 -74.44
C LYS A 36 141.99 -7.37 -75.22
N GLN A 37 142.62 -6.41 -75.89
CA GLN A 37 141.92 -5.42 -76.72
C GLN A 37 141.19 -6.07 -77.90
N ARG A 38 141.81 -7.04 -78.60
CA ARG A 38 141.14 -7.79 -79.68
C ARG A 38 139.95 -8.60 -79.18
N LYS A 39 140.05 -9.26 -78.01
CA LYS A 39 138.93 -9.98 -77.37
C LYS A 39 137.78 -9.04 -76.97
N ILE A 40 138.06 -7.81 -76.56
CA ILE A 40 137.02 -6.80 -76.25
C ILE A 40 136.34 -6.32 -77.54
N ILE A 41 137.12 -6.01 -78.58
CA ILE A 41 136.56 -5.59 -79.89
C ILE A 41 135.68 -6.68 -80.49
N GLN A 42 136.07 -7.95 -80.38
CA GLN A 42 135.25 -9.05 -80.87
C GLN A 42 133.94 -9.16 -80.09
N ARG A 43 133.97 -9.06 -78.75
CA ARG A 43 132.74 -9.02 -77.92
C ARG A 43 131.81 -7.87 -78.30
N LEU A 44 132.35 -6.66 -78.52
CA LEU A 44 131.54 -5.51 -78.91
C LEU A 44 130.95 -5.67 -80.31
N LYS A 45 131.64 -6.34 -81.24
CA LYS A 45 131.08 -6.67 -82.56
C LYS A 45 129.96 -7.70 -82.46
N ASP A 46 130.12 -8.70 -81.61
CA ASP A 46 129.10 -9.72 -81.35
C ASP A 46 127.87 -9.11 -80.67
N GLU A 47 128.05 -8.20 -79.70
CA GLU A 47 126.95 -7.43 -79.08
C GLU A 47 126.25 -6.52 -80.09
N ARG A 48 127.01 -5.83 -80.94
CA ARG A 48 126.42 -5.00 -82.00
C ARG A 48 125.58 -5.85 -82.97
N ALA A 49 126.06 -7.03 -83.34
CA ALA A 49 125.32 -7.94 -84.20
C ALA A 49 124.00 -8.40 -83.54
N LYS A 50 124.05 -8.79 -82.26
CA LYS A 50 122.84 -9.14 -81.49
C LYS A 50 121.84 -8.00 -81.40
N LEU A 51 122.30 -6.78 -81.10
CA LEU A 51 121.41 -5.61 -81.04
C LEU A 51 120.77 -5.28 -82.39
N TYR A 52 121.50 -5.43 -83.50
CA TYR A 52 120.91 -5.28 -84.84
C TYR A 52 119.87 -6.36 -85.15
N GLU A 53 120.11 -7.59 -84.69
CA GLU A 53 119.17 -8.69 -84.83
C GLU A 53 117.91 -8.47 -83.98
N ASP A 54 118.05 -8.01 -82.73
CA ASP A 54 116.94 -7.63 -81.85
C ASP A 54 116.12 -6.46 -82.43
N ILE A 55 116.78 -5.45 -82.99
CA ILE A 55 116.09 -4.34 -83.67
C ILE A 55 115.33 -4.83 -84.90
N ASN A 56 115.91 -5.72 -85.70
CA ASN A 56 115.24 -6.31 -86.85
C ASN A 56 114.05 -7.20 -86.44
N ILE A 57 114.14 -7.92 -85.32
CA ILE A 57 113.03 -8.72 -84.78
C ILE A 57 111.91 -7.79 -84.29
N ALA A 58 112.25 -6.69 -83.59
CA ALA A 58 111.28 -5.71 -83.09
C ALA A 58 110.63 -4.88 -84.21
N THR A 59 111.37 -4.57 -85.28
CA THR A 59 110.88 -3.83 -86.46
C THR A 59 110.39 -4.73 -87.59
N CYS A 60 110.39 -6.04 -87.39
CA CYS A 60 109.85 -6.98 -88.35
C CYS A 60 108.38 -6.66 -88.66
N ASP A 61 108.00 -6.70 -89.93
CA ASP A 61 106.63 -6.42 -90.37
C ASP A 61 105.57 -7.27 -89.64
N ASN A 62 105.94 -8.47 -89.19
CA ASN A 62 105.06 -9.31 -88.38
C ASN A 62 104.77 -8.73 -86.99
N GLN A 63 105.74 -8.07 -86.35
CA GLN A 63 105.55 -7.44 -85.05
C GLN A 63 104.76 -6.13 -85.20
N ARG A 64 105.05 -5.31 -86.24
CA ARG A 64 104.26 -4.12 -86.55
C ARG A 64 102.78 -4.45 -86.83
N ARG A 65 102.51 -5.55 -87.55
CA ARG A 65 101.14 -6.05 -87.78
C ARG A 65 100.47 -6.53 -86.50
N LYS A 66 101.21 -7.10 -85.54
CA LYS A 66 100.66 -7.47 -84.22
C LYS A 66 100.32 -6.22 -83.41
N ASP A 67 101.17 -5.20 -83.44
CA ASP A 67 100.92 -3.93 -82.74
C ASP A 67 99.74 -3.16 -83.35
N GLU A 68 99.59 -3.15 -84.68
CA GLU A 68 98.41 -2.58 -85.34
C GLU A 68 97.12 -3.34 -85.00
N LYS A 69 97.19 -4.69 -84.87
CA LYS A 69 96.05 -5.49 -84.40
C LYS A 69 95.72 -5.18 -82.94
N LEU A 70 96.73 -5.14 -82.07
CA LEU A 70 96.56 -4.81 -80.65
C LEU A 70 95.96 -3.41 -80.48
N SER A 71 96.43 -2.42 -81.25
CA SER A 71 95.88 -1.07 -81.24
C SER A 71 94.42 -1.04 -81.67
N LYS A 72 94.05 -1.76 -82.74
CA LYS A 72 92.65 -1.90 -83.17
C LYS A 72 91.79 -2.58 -82.10
N ASP A 73 92.32 -3.58 -81.41
CA ASP A 73 91.61 -4.28 -80.34
C ASP A 73 91.47 -3.41 -79.08
N ILE A 74 92.46 -2.56 -78.77
CA ILE A 74 92.35 -1.53 -77.72
C ILE A 74 91.27 -0.52 -78.07
N TYR A 75 91.22 -0.02 -79.31
CA TYR A 75 90.16 0.92 -79.73
C TYR A 75 88.76 0.29 -79.64
N LYS A 76 88.61 -0.97 -80.05
CA LYS A 76 87.35 -1.70 -79.88
C LYS A 76 86.99 -1.85 -78.40
N LEU A 77 87.95 -2.20 -77.55
CA LEU A 77 87.73 -2.36 -76.12
C LEU A 77 87.35 -1.04 -75.46
N LEU A 78 87.96 0.08 -75.90
CA LEU A 78 87.66 1.42 -75.40
C LEU A 78 86.25 1.85 -75.82
N SER A 79 85.85 1.60 -77.07
CA SER A 79 84.47 1.82 -77.53
C SER A 79 83.47 1.02 -76.72
N VAL A 80 83.76 -0.26 -76.44
CA VAL A 80 82.89 -1.09 -75.60
C VAL A 80 82.85 -0.58 -74.15
N TYR A 81 83.97 -0.10 -73.63
CA TYR A 81 84.01 0.51 -72.30
C TYR A 81 83.15 1.78 -72.22
N ASP A 82 83.25 2.67 -73.21
CA ASP A 82 82.43 3.88 -73.30
C ASP A 82 80.94 3.54 -73.38
N ASP A 83 80.56 2.54 -74.19
CA ASP A 83 79.17 2.05 -74.28
C ASP A 83 78.66 1.53 -72.92
N TYR A 84 79.49 0.81 -72.16
CA TYR A 84 79.11 0.34 -70.82
C TYR A 84 79.04 1.49 -69.81
N CYS A 85 79.94 2.47 -69.90
CA CYS A 85 79.87 3.67 -69.08
C CYS A 85 78.58 4.45 -69.32
N GLU A 86 78.13 4.57 -70.56
CA GLU A 86 76.85 5.19 -70.90
C GLU A 86 75.67 4.39 -70.35
N LYS A 87 75.65 3.06 -70.53
CA LYS A 87 74.61 2.18 -69.95
C LYS A 87 74.54 2.27 -68.43
N VAL A 88 75.69 2.35 -67.75
CA VAL A 88 75.75 2.50 -66.29
C VAL A 88 75.22 3.86 -65.85
N LYS A 89 75.45 4.93 -66.62
CA LYS A 89 74.87 6.25 -66.33
C LYS A 89 73.34 6.20 -66.42
N VAL A 90 72.81 5.67 -67.52
CA VAL A 90 71.35 5.51 -67.71
C VAL A 90 70.73 4.70 -66.57
N GLN A 91 71.33 3.54 -66.23
CA GLN A 91 70.82 2.73 -65.11
C GLN A 91 70.87 3.45 -63.76
N LYS A 92 71.87 4.29 -63.51
CA LYS A 92 71.92 5.10 -62.29
C LYS A 92 70.82 6.17 -62.28
N GLU A 93 70.56 6.80 -63.41
CA GLU A 93 69.45 7.74 -63.56
C GLU A 93 68.11 7.05 -63.30
N ASP A 94 67.89 5.86 -63.87
CA ASP A 94 66.69 5.05 -63.64
C ASP A 94 66.51 4.68 -62.16
N ILE A 95 67.59 4.29 -61.47
CA ILE A 95 67.58 4.01 -60.03
C ILE A 95 67.17 5.26 -59.24
N THR A 96 67.73 6.43 -59.58
CA THR A 96 67.36 7.67 -58.88
C THR A 96 65.91 8.07 -59.13
N GLU A 97 65.39 7.81 -60.34
CA GLU A 97 63.99 8.05 -60.66
C GLU A 97 63.07 7.11 -59.86
N MET A 98 63.39 5.82 -59.81
CA MET A 98 62.66 4.83 -59.02
C MET A 98 62.69 5.19 -57.53
N ASP A 99 63.83 5.62 -56.98
CA ASP A 99 63.92 6.09 -55.60
C ASP A 99 63.03 7.31 -55.32
N ILE A 100 62.92 8.24 -56.29
CA ILE A 100 62.01 9.39 -56.19
C ILE A 100 60.55 8.91 -56.21
N GLN A 101 60.20 7.97 -57.09
CA GLN A 101 58.85 7.40 -57.16
C GLN A 101 58.49 6.63 -55.89
N ILE A 102 59.41 5.83 -55.34
CA ILE A 102 59.25 5.14 -54.05
C ILE A 102 59.00 6.17 -52.95
N LYS A 103 59.80 7.23 -52.84
CA LYS A 103 59.60 8.27 -51.82
C LYS A 103 58.25 8.99 -51.96
N LYS A 104 57.79 9.25 -53.20
CA LYS A 104 56.47 9.81 -53.47
C LYS A 104 55.36 8.86 -53.02
N LEU A 105 55.42 7.58 -53.43
CA LEU A 105 54.45 6.57 -53.01
C LEU A 105 54.45 6.35 -51.49
N GLU A 106 55.60 6.35 -50.83
CA GLU A 106 55.68 6.29 -49.37
C GLU A 106 55.09 7.53 -48.70
N ALA A 107 55.26 8.73 -49.29
CA ALA A 107 54.63 9.94 -48.80
C ALA A 107 53.09 9.90 -48.99
N ASP A 108 52.63 9.41 -50.13
CA ASP A 108 51.21 9.21 -50.43
C ASP A 108 50.60 8.18 -49.48
N ILE A 109 51.27 7.03 -49.26
CA ILE A 109 50.87 6.02 -48.27
C ILE A 109 50.84 6.63 -46.86
N ARG A 110 51.81 7.47 -46.48
CA ARG A 110 51.80 8.16 -45.18
C ARG A 110 50.68 9.19 -45.07
N SER A 111 50.26 9.82 -46.17
CA SER A 111 49.15 10.77 -46.19
C SER A 111 47.79 10.07 -46.17
N LEU A 112 47.66 8.94 -46.86
CA LEU A 112 46.47 8.09 -46.89
C LEU A 112 46.29 7.29 -45.62
N ARG A 113 47.38 6.98 -44.89
CA ARG A 113 47.33 6.42 -43.54
C ARG A 113 46.96 7.56 -42.58
N PRO A 114 45.71 7.66 -42.12
CA PRO A 114 45.34 8.72 -41.18
C PRO A 114 46.18 8.51 -39.92
N LYS A 115 46.63 9.59 -39.26
CA LYS A 115 47.30 9.52 -37.95
C LYS A 115 46.47 8.77 -36.89
N SER A 116 45.18 8.57 -37.15
CA SER A 116 44.32 7.56 -36.53
C SER A 116 44.07 6.41 -37.50
N SER A 117 45.01 5.48 -37.65
CA SER A 117 44.69 4.16 -38.18
C SER A 117 43.73 3.56 -37.15
N ILE A 118 42.42 3.69 -37.38
CA ILE A 118 41.39 2.98 -36.62
C ILE A 118 41.69 1.51 -36.90
N THR A 119 42.45 0.88 -36.01
CA THR A 119 42.69 -0.56 -36.02
C THR A 119 41.33 -1.23 -36.15
N ASP A 120 41.21 -2.33 -36.89
CA ASP A 120 39.95 -3.10 -37.01
C ASP A 120 39.29 -3.30 -35.63
N ASN A 121 40.11 -3.51 -34.60
CA ASN A 121 39.69 -3.58 -33.20
C ASN A 121 38.89 -2.35 -32.70
N HIS A 122 39.25 -1.14 -33.10
CA HIS A 122 38.55 0.08 -32.69
C HIS A 122 37.22 0.24 -33.45
N PHE A 123 37.13 -0.16 -34.71
CA PHE A 123 35.87 -0.18 -35.46
C PHE A 123 34.91 -1.25 -34.89
N GLN A 124 35.45 -2.44 -34.59
CA GLN A 124 34.72 -3.51 -33.92
C GLN A 124 34.27 -3.10 -32.50
N SER A 125 35.12 -2.38 -31.76
CA SER A 125 34.77 -1.80 -30.46
C SER A 125 33.65 -0.76 -30.57
N GLN A 126 33.66 0.09 -31.60
CA GLN A 126 32.58 1.04 -31.89
C GLN A 126 31.26 0.36 -32.27
N LEU A 127 31.31 -0.68 -33.11
CA LEU A 127 30.13 -1.46 -33.48
C LEU A 127 29.54 -2.19 -32.27
N THR A 128 30.39 -2.83 -31.45
CA THR A 128 29.93 -3.52 -30.25
C THR A 128 29.40 -2.56 -29.19
N THR A 129 29.99 -1.36 -29.02
CA THR A 129 29.43 -0.31 -28.16
C THR A 129 28.11 0.21 -28.70
N GLY A 130 27.98 0.45 -30.02
CA GLY A 130 26.72 0.79 -30.66
C GLY A 130 25.64 -0.26 -30.42
N GLN A 131 25.93 -1.54 -30.64
CA GLN A 131 25.00 -2.64 -30.36
C GLN A 131 24.63 -2.75 -28.88
N LYS A 132 25.57 -2.51 -27.96
CA LYS A 132 25.28 -2.44 -26.51
C LYS A 132 24.34 -1.28 -26.19
N THR A 133 24.53 -0.10 -26.80
CA THR A 133 23.63 1.04 -26.59
C THR A 133 22.23 0.76 -27.12
N VAL A 134 22.09 0.13 -28.28
CA VAL A 134 20.80 -0.29 -28.84
C VAL A 134 20.10 -1.28 -27.90
N LYS A 135 20.82 -2.30 -27.41
CA LYS A 135 20.26 -3.26 -26.42
C LYS A 135 19.83 -2.58 -25.13
N MET A 136 20.61 -1.61 -24.61
CA MET A 136 20.21 -0.86 -23.43
C MET A 136 18.94 -0.03 -23.66
N LEU A 137 18.81 0.61 -24.83
CA LEU A 137 17.61 1.36 -25.20
C LEU A 137 16.39 0.45 -25.38
N GLN A 138 16.57 -0.73 -26.00
CA GLN A 138 15.52 -1.75 -26.11
C GLN A 138 15.07 -2.23 -24.72
N ASN A 139 16.00 -2.59 -23.84
CA ASN A 139 15.66 -3.00 -22.47
C ASN A 139 14.96 -1.89 -21.69
N ARG A 140 15.36 -0.63 -21.90
CA ARG A 140 14.70 0.53 -21.28
C ARG A 140 13.27 0.70 -21.83
N LEU A 141 13.08 0.55 -23.13
CA LEU A 141 11.77 0.58 -23.76
C LEU A 141 10.87 -0.53 -23.22
N ASP A 142 11.35 -1.78 -23.20
CA ASP A 142 10.60 -2.92 -22.66
C ASP A 142 10.20 -2.72 -21.20
N ASN A 143 11.10 -2.18 -20.39
CA ASN A 143 10.79 -1.85 -19.00
C ASN A 143 9.72 -0.75 -18.89
N MET A 144 9.74 0.27 -19.76
CA MET A 144 8.70 1.30 -19.79
C MET A 144 7.37 0.74 -20.27
N VAL A 145 7.36 -0.13 -21.28
CA VAL A 145 6.16 -0.81 -21.77
C VAL A 145 5.55 -1.69 -20.68
N LYS A 146 6.37 -2.47 -19.96
CA LYS A 146 5.89 -3.27 -18.82
C LYS A 146 5.24 -2.41 -17.74
N LYS A 147 5.86 -1.27 -17.38
CA LYS A 147 5.28 -0.31 -16.42
C LYS A 147 3.95 0.26 -16.93
N PHE A 148 3.90 0.63 -18.21
CA PHE A 148 2.67 1.14 -18.82
C PHE A 148 1.55 0.11 -18.81
N CYS A 149 1.84 -1.15 -19.19
CA CYS A 149 0.87 -2.24 -19.13
C CYS A 149 0.39 -2.51 -17.69
N ALA A 150 1.27 -2.43 -16.69
CA ALA A 150 0.89 -2.58 -15.29
C ALA A 150 -0.07 -1.46 -14.83
N ILE A 151 0.21 -0.21 -15.22
CA ILE A 151 -0.69 0.92 -14.94
C ILE A 151 -2.04 0.74 -15.66
N LEU A 152 -2.05 0.26 -16.90
CA LEU A 152 -3.29 -0.03 -17.63
C LEU A 152 -4.12 -1.13 -16.97
N ALA A 153 -3.48 -2.19 -16.47
CA ALA A 153 -4.16 -3.25 -15.74
C ALA A 153 -4.81 -2.71 -14.46
N SER A 154 -4.07 -1.94 -13.66
CA SER A 154 -4.61 -1.28 -12.47
C SER A 154 -5.73 -0.28 -12.80
N ASN A 155 -5.62 0.47 -13.91
CA ASN A 155 -6.68 1.38 -14.35
C ASN A 155 -7.94 0.61 -14.77
N LYS A 156 -7.79 -0.57 -15.38
CA LYS A 156 -8.91 -1.45 -15.70
C LYS A 156 -9.61 -1.94 -14.43
N GLU A 157 -8.86 -2.40 -13.44
CA GLU A 157 -9.42 -2.84 -12.14
C GLU A 157 -10.19 -1.71 -11.45
N LEU A 158 -9.63 -0.49 -11.41
CA LEU A 158 -10.31 0.68 -10.84
C LEU A 158 -11.59 1.04 -11.60
N ARG A 159 -11.64 0.86 -12.92
CA ARG A 159 -12.88 1.08 -13.70
C ARG A 159 -13.95 0.04 -13.37
N GLU A 160 -13.55 -1.22 -13.25
CA GLU A 160 -14.47 -2.29 -12.86
C GLU A 160 -15.02 -2.05 -11.44
N GLU A 161 -14.18 -1.57 -10.52
CA GLU A 161 -14.61 -1.16 -9.17
C GLU A 161 -15.59 0.02 -9.20
N ILE A 162 -15.30 1.07 -9.98
CA ILE A 162 -16.22 2.20 -10.17
C ILE A 162 -17.57 1.72 -10.73
N ASP A 163 -17.55 0.86 -11.76
CA ASP A 163 -18.78 0.31 -12.35
C ASP A 163 -19.56 -0.55 -11.34
N HIS A 164 -18.88 -1.30 -10.49
CA HIS A 164 -19.51 -2.06 -9.39
C HIS A 164 -20.19 -1.12 -8.40
N LEU A 165 -19.48 -0.10 -7.90
CA LEU A 165 -20.02 0.88 -6.95
C LEU A 165 -21.21 1.66 -7.53
N LEU A 166 -21.18 1.99 -8.83
CA LEU A 166 -22.30 2.64 -9.50
C LEU A 166 -23.54 1.74 -9.57
N LYS A 167 -23.36 0.43 -9.80
CA LYS A 167 -24.48 -0.54 -9.77
C LYS A 167 -25.06 -0.67 -8.36
N GLU A 168 -24.21 -0.77 -7.34
CA GLU A 168 -24.67 -0.82 -5.94
C GLU A 168 -25.43 0.45 -5.54
N ARG A 169 -24.93 1.63 -5.92
CA ARG A 169 -25.62 2.90 -5.70
C ARG A 169 -26.98 2.93 -6.39
N ASN A 170 -27.09 2.46 -7.62
CA ASN A 170 -28.37 2.40 -8.33
C ASN A 170 -29.34 1.46 -7.62
N HIS A 171 -28.89 0.27 -7.22
CA HIS A 171 -29.70 -0.68 -6.47
C HIS A 171 -30.17 -0.11 -5.12
N PHE A 172 -29.28 0.57 -4.40
CA PHE A 172 -29.62 1.28 -3.17
C PHE A 172 -30.69 2.35 -3.40
N ASN A 173 -30.54 3.16 -4.45
CA ASN A 173 -31.52 4.19 -4.80
C ASN A 173 -32.89 3.58 -5.14
N GLU A 174 -32.94 2.45 -5.85
CA GLU A 174 -34.20 1.75 -6.15
C GLU A 174 -34.90 1.27 -4.87
N ILE A 175 -34.15 0.71 -3.92
CA ILE A 175 -34.69 0.29 -2.62
C ILE A 175 -35.16 1.52 -1.83
N TRP A 176 -34.36 2.58 -1.82
CA TRP A 176 -34.68 3.84 -1.15
C TRP A 176 -35.98 4.45 -1.69
N GLU A 177 -36.16 4.50 -3.01
CA GLU A 177 -37.40 4.98 -3.63
C GLU A 177 -38.62 4.13 -3.28
N LYS A 178 -38.46 2.80 -3.18
CA LYS A 178 -39.54 1.91 -2.73
C LYS A 178 -39.91 2.19 -1.28
N LEU A 179 -38.93 2.25 -0.38
CA LEU A 179 -39.14 2.58 1.04
C LEU A 179 -39.79 3.96 1.20
N LEU A 180 -39.37 4.95 0.41
CA LEU A 180 -39.96 6.28 0.44
C LEU A 180 -41.43 6.26 0.00
N LYS A 181 -41.79 5.46 -1.02
CA LYS A 181 -43.17 5.28 -1.45
C LYS A 181 -44.01 4.62 -0.34
N ASP A 182 -43.48 3.59 0.31
CA ASP A 182 -44.19 2.88 1.40
C ASP A 182 -44.44 3.82 2.59
N VAL A 183 -43.45 4.61 2.98
CA VAL A 183 -43.59 5.62 4.05
C VAL A 183 -44.64 6.67 3.68
N ASN A 184 -44.63 7.16 2.44
CA ASN A 184 -45.61 8.15 1.99
C ASN A 184 -47.03 7.55 1.91
N ALA A 185 -47.17 6.29 1.50
CA ALA A 185 -48.44 5.58 1.51
C ALA A 185 -48.96 5.39 2.95
N GLY A 186 -48.09 4.99 3.88
CA GLY A 186 -48.42 4.87 5.30
C GLY A 186 -48.85 6.21 5.93
N LYS A 187 -48.15 7.30 5.61
CA LYS A 187 -48.55 8.66 6.04
C LYS A 187 -49.91 9.04 5.51
N LYS A 188 -50.20 8.76 4.23
CA LYS A 188 -51.52 9.03 3.64
C LYS A 188 -52.61 8.25 4.37
N TYR A 189 -52.40 6.95 4.61
CA TYR A 189 -53.34 6.13 5.37
C TYR A 189 -53.57 6.67 6.79
N MET A 190 -52.52 7.13 7.47
CA MET A 190 -52.62 7.73 8.79
C MET A 190 -53.45 9.02 8.77
N VAL A 191 -53.26 9.88 7.77
CA VAL A 191 -54.06 11.11 7.59
C VAL A 191 -55.52 10.75 7.32
N ASP A 192 -55.79 9.82 6.41
CA ASP A 192 -57.15 9.37 6.10
C ASP A 192 -57.86 8.79 7.35
N LEU A 193 -57.13 8.06 8.20
CA LEU A 193 -57.66 7.52 9.46
C LEU A 193 -57.98 8.63 10.47
N ILE A 194 -57.12 9.66 10.57
CA ILE A 194 -57.36 10.82 11.42
C ILE A 194 -58.60 11.58 10.93
N GLU A 195 -58.74 11.80 9.63
CA GLU A 195 -59.92 12.45 9.05
C GLU A 195 -61.20 11.66 9.34
N GLN A 196 -61.18 10.33 9.18
CA GLN A 196 -62.31 9.47 9.55
C GLN A 196 -62.65 9.54 11.04
N ALA A 197 -61.64 9.57 11.90
CA ALA A 197 -61.83 9.71 13.34
C ALA A 197 -62.47 11.07 13.68
N ILE A 198 -62.00 12.17 13.09
CA ILE A 198 -62.58 13.51 13.27
C ILE A 198 -64.06 13.51 12.85
N ILE A 199 -64.38 12.97 11.67
CA ILE A 199 -65.78 12.89 11.20
C ILE A 199 -66.65 12.08 12.18
N ALA A 200 -66.13 10.96 12.72
CA ALA A 200 -66.85 10.16 13.69
C ALA A 200 -67.07 10.90 15.02
N PHE A 201 -66.10 11.70 15.47
CA PHE A 201 -66.23 12.55 16.65
C PHE A 201 -67.25 13.66 16.45
N ASP A 202 -67.20 14.37 15.32
CA ASP A 202 -68.15 15.43 14.98
C ASP A 202 -69.58 14.87 14.94
N GLN A 203 -69.77 13.71 14.31
CA GLN A 203 -71.07 13.02 14.31
C GLN A 203 -71.53 12.67 15.73
N ARG A 204 -70.64 12.10 16.55
CA ARG A 204 -70.97 11.78 17.95
C ARG A 204 -71.39 13.02 18.72
N GLU A 205 -70.69 14.14 18.55
CA GLU A 205 -71.01 15.41 19.21
C GLU A 205 -72.38 15.95 18.77
N GLU A 206 -72.70 15.87 17.49
CA GLU A 206 -74.04 16.21 16.99
C GLU A 206 -75.14 15.33 17.62
N TRP A 207 -74.91 14.03 17.74
CA TRP A 207 -75.87 13.10 18.36
C TRP A 207 -76.04 13.38 19.85
N CYS A 208 -74.95 13.61 20.58
CA CYS A 208 -74.99 14.00 21.99
C CYS A 208 -75.78 15.31 22.16
N SER A 209 -75.54 16.31 21.31
CA SER A 209 -76.27 17.57 21.33
C SER A 209 -77.77 17.39 21.07
N LYS A 210 -78.14 16.58 20.07
CA LYS A 210 -79.55 16.21 19.79
C LYS A 210 -80.19 15.48 20.97
N LEU A 211 -79.47 14.56 21.62
CA LEU A 211 -79.96 13.82 22.78
C LEU A 211 -80.20 14.73 23.98
N ILE A 212 -79.27 15.65 24.27
CA ILE A 212 -79.43 16.66 25.32
C ILE A 212 -80.64 17.55 25.05
N ALA A 213 -80.82 18.01 23.80
CA ALA A 213 -81.97 18.82 23.41
C ALA A 213 -83.29 18.06 23.60
N LEU A 214 -83.35 16.78 23.21
CA LEU A 214 -84.52 15.93 23.43
C LEU A 214 -84.81 15.72 24.91
N LYS A 215 -83.78 15.46 25.73
CA LYS A 215 -83.93 15.29 27.18
C LYS A 215 -84.51 16.54 27.83
N LYS A 216 -83.97 17.72 27.50
CA LYS A 216 -84.51 19.00 27.98
C LYS A 216 -85.95 19.21 27.56
N ARG A 217 -86.31 18.87 26.31
CA ARG A 217 -87.69 18.94 25.85
C ARG A 217 -88.60 18.02 26.66
N THR A 218 -88.20 16.77 26.89
CA THR A 218 -89.01 15.83 27.68
C THR A 218 -89.17 16.26 29.14
N GLU A 219 -88.15 16.86 29.74
CA GLU A 219 -88.22 17.43 31.09
C GLU A 219 -89.22 18.60 31.13
N MET A 220 -89.17 19.49 30.14
CA MET A 220 -90.12 20.60 30.02
C MET A 220 -91.56 20.10 29.81
N ASP A 221 -91.77 19.14 28.90
CA ASP A 221 -93.08 18.55 28.64
C ASP A 221 -93.63 17.85 29.90
N PHE A 222 -92.78 17.16 30.66
CA PHE A 222 -93.16 16.54 31.93
C PHE A 222 -93.63 17.58 32.96
N VAL A 223 -92.91 18.70 33.09
CA VAL A 223 -93.30 19.80 33.99
C VAL A 223 -94.67 20.35 33.57
N ILE A 224 -94.86 20.66 32.28
CA ILE A 224 -96.14 21.15 31.74
C ILE A 224 -97.27 20.17 32.04
N HIS A 225 -97.12 18.89 31.71
CA HIS A 225 -98.14 17.88 31.97
C HIS A 225 -98.43 17.69 33.47
N SER A 226 -97.41 17.83 34.33
CA SER A 226 -97.60 17.77 35.78
C SER A 226 -98.42 18.96 36.32
N GLU A 227 -98.25 20.15 35.73
CA GLU A 227 -99.01 21.35 36.05
C GLU A 227 -100.45 21.24 35.55
N GLU A 228 -100.65 20.79 34.32
CA GLU A 228 -101.97 20.50 33.75
C GLU A 228 -102.73 19.48 34.60
N MET A 229 -102.08 18.39 35.00
CA MET A 229 -102.68 17.37 35.87
C MET A 229 -103.07 17.94 37.23
N ARG A 230 -102.21 18.81 37.81
CA ARG A 230 -102.50 19.48 39.08
C ARG A 230 -103.68 20.44 38.96
N GLU A 231 -103.81 21.15 37.84
CA GLU A 231 -104.94 22.03 37.60
C GLU A 231 -106.24 21.24 37.44
N ILE A 232 -106.21 20.15 36.68
CA ILE A 232 -107.36 19.24 36.54
C ILE A 232 -107.77 18.67 37.91
N GLN A 233 -106.80 18.24 38.74
CA GLN A 233 -107.08 17.74 40.08
C GLN A 233 -107.73 18.82 40.96
N ARG A 234 -107.21 20.06 40.96
CA ARG A 234 -107.83 21.18 41.69
C ARG A 234 -109.26 21.45 41.25
N ARG A 235 -109.53 21.41 39.93
CA ARG A 235 -110.88 21.55 39.39
C ARG A 235 -111.78 20.40 39.86
N LEU A 236 -111.30 19.16 39.83
CA LEU A 236 -112.02 17.99 40.32
C LEU A 236 -112.37 18.12 41.81
N ASP A 237 -111.40 18.45 42.66
CA ASP A 237 -111.59 18.63 44.10
C ASP A 237 -112.62 19.75 44.37
N HIS A 238 -112.57 20.84 43.60
CA HIS A 238 -113.58 21.88 43.66
C HIS A 238 -114.98 21.37 43.28
N TYR A 239 -115.11 20.59 42.20
CA TYR A 239 -116.39 19.97 41.84
C TYR A 239 -116.88 18.96 42.88
N MET A 240 -115.97 18.21 43.53
CA MET A 240 -116.32 17.26 44.59
C MET A 240 -116.82 17.98 45.85
N THR A 241 -116.09 18.98 46.32
CA THR A 241 -116.50 19.80 47.47
C THR A 241 -117.81 20.53 47.20
N LEU A 242 -118.01 21.05 45.99
CA LEU A 242 -119.29 21.65 45.57
C LEU A 242 -120.42 20.61 45.57
N ARG A 243 -120.18 19.41 45.04
CA ARG A 243 -121.15 18.31 45.06
C ARG A 243 -121.51 17.90 46.48
N GLU A 244 -120.53 17.73 47.35
CA GLU A 244 -120.73 17.43 48.78
C GLU A 244 -121.54 18.54 49.46
N PHE A 245 -121.18 19.80 49.23
CA PHE A 245 -121.93 20.95 49.74
C PHE A 245 -123.39 20.95 49.28
N LEU A 246 -123.65 20.70 47.99
CA LEU A 246 -125.00 20.59 47.45
C LEU A 246 -125.76 19.39 48.03
N CYS A 247 -125.11 18.25 48.23
CA CYS A 247 -125.69 17.08 48.92
C CYS A 247 -126.09 17.43 50.35
N VAL A 248 -125.20 18.07 51.12
CA VAL A 248 -125.45 18.48 52.51
C VAL A 248 -126.54 19.55 52.60
N LYS A 249 -126.59 20.51 51.68
CA LYS A 249 -127.69 21.50 51.62
C LYS A 249 -129.01 20.90 51.16
N GLY A 250 -128.97 19.86 50.32
CA GLY A 250 -130.16 19.13 49.87
C GLY A 250 -130.79 18.25 50.96
N GLN A 251 -130.06 17.96 52.05
CA GLN A 251 -130.60 17.23 53.20
C GLN A 251 -131.53 18.13 54.02
N LYS A 252 -132.79 17.71 54.19
CA LYS A 252 -133.75 18.36 55.10
C LYS A 252 -133.23 18.27 56.54
N ARG A 253 -132.91 19.41 57.15
CA ARG A 253 -132.45 19.49 58.54
C ARG A 253 -133.63 19.52 59.52
N ILE A 254 -133.56 18.69 60.57
CA ILE A 254 -134.31 18.87 61.81
C ILE A 254 -133.32 19.55 62.78
N LEU A 255 -133.51 20.83 63.10
CA LEU A 255 -132.68 21.54 64.07
C LEU A 255 -133.24 21.38 65.48
N LYS A 256 -132.47 20.76 66.39
CA LYS A 256 -132.70 20.90 67.84
C LYS A 256 -131.46 21.15 68.70
N ASP A 257 -130.23 20.83 68.28
CA ASP A 257 -129.03 20.98 69.15
C ASP A 257 -127.80 21.54 68.42
N LEU A 258 -127.78 22.83 68.07
CA LEU A 258 -126.61 23.49 67.49
C LEU A 258 -125.97 24.54 68.42
N GLU A 259 -126.74 25.17 69.31
CA GLU A 259 -126.20 26.21 70.20
C GLU A 259 -125.34 25.63 71.35
N GLU A 260 -125.70 24.46 71.88
CA GLU A 260 -125.01 23.86 73.03
C GLU A 260 -123.60 23.35 72.69
N LYS A 261 -123.40 22.88 71.45
CA LYS A 261 -122.13 22.30 70.98
C LYS A 261 -121.11 23.36 70.55
N GLU A 262 -121.57 24.53 70.10
CA GLU A 262 -120.70 25.67 69.78
C GLU A 262 -120.17 26.37 71.04
N ARG A 263 -120.94 26.38 72.13
CA ARG A 263 -120.52 26.96 73.43
C ARG A 263 -119.34 26.20 74.04
N LEU A 264 -119.43 24.87 74.10
CA LEU A 264 -118.39 24.01 74.68
C LEU A 264 -117.06 24.05 73.90
N LYS A 265 -117.11 24.18 72.57
CA LYS A 265 -115.89 24.31 71.75
C LYS A 265 -115.16 25.63 71.98
N LYS A 266 -115.90 26.73 72.19
CA LYS A 266 -115.30 28.04 72.46
C LYS A 266 -114.62 28.07 73.83
N GLU A 267 -115.22 27.45 74.85
CA GLU A 267 -114.63 27.37 76.19
C GLU A 267 -113.34 26.53 76.23
N SER A 268 -113.30 25.40 75.51
CA SER A 268 -112.08 24.58 75.37
C SER A 268 -110.93 25.32 74.68
N GLN A 269 -111.22 26.11 73.63
CA GLN A 269 -110.20 26.88 72.92
C GLN A 269 -109.65 28.03 73.76
N ILE A 270 -110.46 28.64 74.62
CA ILE A 270 -110.02 29.70 75.53
C ILE A 270 -109.08 29.12 76.59
N GLN A 271 -109.39 27.96 77.16
CA GLN A 271 -108.51 27.29 78.13
C GLN A 271 -107.17 26.86 77.53
N ASP A 272 -107.15 26.36 76.29
CA ASP A 272 -105.90 25.99 75.61
C ASP A 272 -105.00 27.21 75.34
N LEU A 273 -105.59 28.36 74.99
CA LEU A 273 -104.87 29.62 74.79
C LEU A 273 -104.34 30.19 76.12
N GLU A 274 -105.11 30.09 77.20
CA GLU A 274 -104.66 30.51 78.54
C GLU A 274 -103.48 29.64 79.04
N ASN A 275 -103.52 28.33 78.80
CA ASN A 275 -102.42 27.44 79.16
C ASN A 275 -101.14 27.75 78.36
N GLN A 276 -101.25 28.05 77.06
CA GLN A 276 -100.10 28.45 76.25
C GLN A 276 -99.52 29.79 76.71
N LEU A 277 -100.36 30.78 77.03
CA LEU A 277 -99.91 32.04 77.60
C LEU A 277 -99.16 31.84 78.91
N HIS A 278 -99.66 30.96 79.79
CA HIS A 278 -98.99 30.68 81.06
C HIS A 278 -97.62 30.02 80.87
N VAL A 279 -97.48 29.11 79.90
CA VAL A 279 -96.17 28.51 79.55
C VAL A 279 -95.22 29.56 78.98
N TYR A 280 -95.70 30.45 78.11
CA TYR A 280 -94.86 31.53 77.58
C TYR A 280 -94.43 32.50 78.68
N GLU A 281 -95.31 32.88 79.61
CA GLU A 281 -94.97 33.69 80.79
C GLU A 281 -93.95 33.01 81.70
N GLU A 282 -94.11 31.70 81.97
CA GLU A 282 -93.12 30.93 82.73
C GLU A 282 -91.76 30.84 82.02
N THR A 283 -91.73 30.68 80.71
CA THR A 283 -90.46 30.63 79.97
C THR A 283 -89.80 32.01 79.91
N LEU A 284 -90.56 33.08 79.75
CA LEU A 284 -90.07 34.47 79.79
C LEU A 284 -89.51 34.83 81.16
N THR A 285 -90.20 34.47 82.25
CA THR A 285 -89.70 34.69 83.61
C THR A 285 -88.44 33.88 83.90
N LYS A 286 -88.35 32.62 83.42
CA LYS A 286 -87.11 31.83 83.50
C LYS A 286 -85.96 32.48 82.72
N ILE A 287 -86.20 33.00 81.51
CA ILE A 287 -85.20 33.72 80.71
C ILE A 287 -84.78 35.03 81.40
N GLN A 288 -85.71 35.79 81.98
CA GLN A 288 -85.42 37.00 82.76
C GLN A 288 -84.53 36.72 83.97
N THR A 289 -84.81 35.63 84.71
CA THR A 289 -83.96 35.23 85.86
C THR A 289 -82.56 34.76 85.46
N PHE A 290 -82.40 34.20 84.26
CA PHE A 290 -81.12 33.72 83.75
C PHE A 290 -80.26 34.86 83.18
N CYS A 291 -80.87 35.82 82.48
CA CYS A 291 -80.17 36.96 81.88
C CYS A 291 -79.95 38.14 82.85
N ASN A 292 -80.64 38.17 84.00
CA ASN A 292 -80.48 39.17 85.07
C ASN A 292 -80.60 40.64 84.57
N GLU A 293 -81.41 40.86 83.53
CA GLU A 293 -81.80 42.18 83.01
C GLU A 293 -83.34 42.24 82.87
N GLU A 294 -83.94 43.39 83.19
CA GLU A 294 -85.40 43.56 83.27
C GLU A 294 -86.05 43.96 81.92
N ASP A 295 -85.26 44.33 80.91
CA ASP A 295 -85.76 44.87 79.63
C ASP A 295 -85.75 43.82 78.50
N ILE A 296 -86.95 43.40 78.07
CA ILE A 296 -87.17 42.33 77.08
C ILE A 296 -86.57 42.70 75.71
N GLU A 297 -86.62 43.97 75.31
CA GLU A 297 -86.06 44.41 74.03
C GLU A 297 -84.53 44.31 74.01
N ARG A 298 -83.89 44.53 75.15
CA ARG A 298 -82.44 44.44 75.28
C ARG A 298 -81.96 42.99 75.23
N ILE A 299 -82.66 42.08 75.89
CA ILE A 299 -82.44 40.64 75.80
C ILE A 299 -82.58 40.16 74.35
N ALA A 300 -83.67 40.53 73.66
CA ALA A 300 -83.87 40.18 72.27
C ALA A 300 -82.75 40.71 71.35
N SER A 301 -82.29 41.94 71.57
CA SER A 301 -81.19 42.52 70.80
C SER A 301 -79.84 41.82 71.04
N GLN A 302 -79.60 41.33 72.25
CA GLN A 302 -78.38 40.59 72.60
C GLN A 302 -78.43 39.17 72.04
N PHE A 303 -79.58 38.51 72.06
CA PHE A 303 -79.78 37.23 71.38
C PHE A 303 -79.61 37.36 69.87
N LEU A 304 -80.16 38.41 69.25
CA LEU A 304 -79.99 38.63 67.82
C LEU A 304 -78.50 38.80 67.45
N LYS A 305 -77.75 39.57 68.23
CA LYS A 305 -76.29 39.70 68.02
C LYS A 305 -75.55 38.38 68.21
N GLN A 306 -75.89 37.60 69.23
CA GLN A 306 -75.30 36.28 69.44
C GLN A 306 -75.69 35.29 68.34
N GLU A 307 -76.90 35.39 67.80
CA GLU A 307 -77.35 34.58 66.67
C GLU A 307 -76.61 34.95 65.39
N GLU A 308 -76.41 36.24 65.13
CA GLU A 308 -75.59 36.73 64.02
C GLU A 308 -74.12 36.28 64.13
N GLU A 309 -73.53 36.38 65.33
CA GLU A 309 -72.18 35.89 65.61
C GLU A 309 -72.08 34.36 65.43
N ASN A 310 -73.04 33.60 65.94
CA ASN A 310 -73.10 32.16 65.78
C ASN A 310 -73.31 31.75 64.31
N PHE A 311 -74.14 32.49 63.57
CA PHE A 311 -74.36 32.26 62.15
C PHE A 311 -73.10 32.55 61.33
N ALA A 312 -72.37 33.61 61.66
CA ALA A 312 -71.08 33.92 61.05
C ALA A 312 -70.03 32.82 61.36
N LEU A 313 -69.97 32.35 62.61
CA LEU A 313 -69.10 31.24 63.01
C LEU A 313 -69.47 29.94 62.29
N PHE A 314 -70.77 29.66 62.13
CA PHE A 314 -71.24 28.47 61.41
C PHE A 314 -70.87 28.52 59.93
N ASN A 315 -71.01 29.68 59.28
CA ASN A 315 -70.58 29.86 57.89
C ASN A 315 -69.07 29.69 57.76
N TYR A 316 -68.28 30.25 58.68
CA TYR A 316 -66.83 30.07 58.70
C TYR A 316 -66.42 28.60 58.88
N VAL A 317 -67.10 27.87 59.78
CA VAL A 317 -66.87 26.43 59.96
C VAL A 317 -67.22 25.63 58.71
N ASN A 318 -68.29 25.99 57.99
CA ASN A 318 -68.65 25.34 56.74
C ASN A 318 -67.65 25.65 55.62
N GLU A 319 -67.19 26.90 55.51
CA GLU A 319 -66.14 27.27 54.55
C GLU A 319 -64.84 26.52 54.84
N LEU A 320 -64.42 26.46 56.11
CA LEU A 320 -63.25 25.68 56.52
C LEU A 320 -63.44 24.17 56.26
N GLY A 321 -64.67 23.67 56.43
CA GLY A 321 -65.03 22.29 56.08
C GLY A 321 -64.86 22.02 54.59
N HIS A 322 -65.33 22.92 53.73
CA HIS A 322 -65.12 22.82 52.29
C HIS A 322 -63.65 22.95 51.88
N GLU A 323 -62.88 23.83 52.55
CA GLU A 323 -61.43 23.91 52.35
C GLU A 323 -60.73 22.62 52.76
N LEU A 324 -61.15 21.98 53.86
CA LEU A 324 -60.63 20.68 54.26
C LEU A 324 -60.99 19.56 53.29
N GLU A 325 -62.22 19.53 52.75
CA GLU A 325 -62.64 18.56 51.74
C GLU A 325 -61.86 18.73 50.43
N THR A 326 -61.69 19.97 49.97
CA THR A 326 -60.89 20.27 48.77
C THR A 326 -59.41 19.93 48.97
N LEU A 327 -58.86 20.18 50.16
CA LEU A 327 -57.49 19.78 50.47
C LEU A 327 -57.35 18.26 50.59
N SER A 328 -58.34 17.56 51.18
CA SER A 328 -58.36 16.10 51.27
C SER A 328 -58.41 15.46 49.89
N THR A 329 -59.29 15.92 49.00
CA THR A 329 -59.36 15.43 47.62
C THR A 329 -58.06 15.69 46.86
N ALA A 330 -57.43 16.86 47.04
CA ALA A 330 -56.12 17.12 46.45
C ALA A 330 -55.01 16.20 46.99
N VAL A 331 -55.06 15.84 48.28
CA VAL A 331 -54.13 14.88 48.90
C VAL A 331 -54.36 13.48 48.34
N ASP A 332 -55.62 13.05 48.19
CA ASP A 332 -55.98 11.76 47.60
C ASP A 332 -55.51 11.67 46.13
N ASP A 333 -55.73 12.71 45.33
CA ASP A 333 -55.23 12.80 43.94
C ASP A 333 -53.71 12.69 43.86
N ILE A 334 -52.99 13.27 44.83
CA ILE A 334 -51.52 13.16 44.89
C ILE A 334 -51.10 11.75 45.29
N HIS A 335 -51.81 11.12 46.23
CA HIS A 335 -51.56 9.73 46.61
C HIS A 335 -51.78 8.78 45.43
N GLU A 336 -52.86 8.92 44.66
CA GLU A 336 -53.12 8.12 43.47
C GLU A 336 -52.00 8.28 42.43
N LYS A 337 -51.54 9.51 42.18
CA LYS A 337 -50.39 9.78 41.29
C LYS A 337 -49.07 9.16 41.80
N ILE A 338 -48.86 9.12 43.11
CA ILE A 338 -47.68 8.47 43.70
C ILE A 338 -47.75 6.96 43.47
N ASP A 339 -48.91 6.35 43.68
CA ASP A 339 -49.12 4.91 43.50
C ASP A 339 -48.94 4.51 42.02
N GLU A 340 -49.52 5.26 41.08
CA GLU A 340 -49.28 5.09 39.64
C GLU A 340 -47.79 5.15 39.30
N GLN A 341 -47.06 6.12 39.87
CA GLN A 341 -45.64 6.28 39.61
C GLN A 341 -44.80 5.15 40.24
N ILE A 342 -45.21 4.60 41.38
CA ILE A 342 -44.59 3.43 41.99
C ILE A 342 -44.77 2.19 41.10
N GLU A 343 -45.96 1.97 40.54
CA GLU A 343 -46.22 0.87 39.60
C GLU A 343 -45.36 1.00 38.33
N ILE A 344 -45.32 2.19 37.72
CA ILE A 344 -44.48 2.47 36.54
C ILE A 344 -42.99 2.24 36.86
N SER A 345 -42.54 2.65 38.05
CA SER A 345 -41.17 2.43 38.51
C SER A 345 -40.85 0.95 38.69
N ALA A 346 -41.79 0.17 39.27
CA ALA A 346 -41.65 -1.27 39.46
C ALA A 346 -41.61 -2.03 38.13
N GLU A 347 -42.44 -1.65 37.16
CA GLU A 347 -42.44 -2.18 35.79
C GLU A 347 -41.09 -1.91 35.10
N LYS A 348 -40.60 -0.67 35.17
CA LYS A 348 -39.28 -0.28 34.64
C LYS A 348 -38.13 -1.01 35.33
N ALA A 349 -38.23 -1.25 36.64
CA ALA A 349 -37.23 -2.01 37.39
C ALA A 349 -37.19 -3.48 36.93
N LYS A 350 -38.34 -4.13 36.70
CA LYS A 350 -38.41 -5.48 36.14
C LYS A 350 -37.81 -5.54 34.74
N GLN A 351 -38.11 -4.58 33.86
CA GLN A 351 -37.54 -4.51 32.51
C GLN A 351 -36.01 -4.33 32.56
N ARG A 352 -35.51 -3.45 33.44
CA ARG A 352 -34.06 -3.26 33.66
C ARG A 352 -33.41 -4.53 34.18
N GLN A 353 -34.03 -5.22 35.14
CA GLN A 353 -33.55 -6.49 35.66
C GLN A 353 -33.45 -7.54 34.55
N HIS A 354 -34.49 -7.69 33.72
CA HIS A 354 -34.50 -8.61 32.58
C HIS A 354 -33.38 -8.28 31.57
N THR A 355 -33.18 -7.00 31.28
CA THR A 355 -32.12 -6.54 30.37
C THR A 355 -30.73 -6.82 30.95
N ILE A 356 -30.54 -6.62 32.25
CA ILE A 356 -29.28 -6.96 32.93
C ILE A 356 -29.03 -8.47 32.89
N THR A 357 -30.05 -9.29 33.15
CA THR A 357 -29.89 -10.75 33.11
C THR A 357 -29.58 -11.25 31.69
N SER A 358 -30.20 -10.69 30.64
CA SER A 358 -29.87 -11.06 29.27
C SER A 358 -28.45 -10.67 28.90
N LEU A 359 -28.02 -9.45 29.27
CA LEU A 359 -26.64 -9.01 29.03
C LEU A 359 -25.60 -9.82 29.81
N GLN A 360 -25.94 -10.29 31.01
CA GLN A 360 -25.10 -11.20 31.79
C GLN A 360 -25.00 -12.58 31.13
N GLU A 361 -26.10 -13.10 30.58
CA GLU A 361 -26.12 -14.35 29.81
C GLU A 361 -25.24 -14.22 28.55
N ASP A 362 -25.41 -13.13 27.79
CA ASP A 362 -24.62 -12.85 26.60
C ASP A 362 -23.12 -12.72 26.91
N LEU A 363 -22.77 -12.01 28.00
CA LEU A 363 -21.38 -11.95 28.46
C LEU A 363 -20.84 -13.32 28.85
N LYS A 364 -21.65 -14.17 29.48
CA LYS A 364 -21.24 -15.53 29.86
C LYS A 364 -21.00 -16.40 28.62
N ILE A 365 -21.85 -16.30 27.62
CA ILE A 365 -21.67 -17.02 26.35
C ILE A 365 -20.42 -16.53 25.61
N ALA A 366 -20.23 -15.21 25.51
CA ALA A 366 -19.07 -14.62 24.85
C ALA A 366 -17.75 -14.97 25.56
N THR A 367 -17.73 -14.96 26.91
CA THR A 367 -16.56 -15.37 27.69
C THR A 367 -16.28 -16.88 27.58
N GLN A 368 -17.31 -17.72 27.51
CA GLN A 368 -17.13 -19.15 27.23
C GLN A 368 -16.55 -19.41 25.84
N GLN A 369 -17.06 -18.71 24.81
CA GLN A 369 -16.50 -18.79 23.45
C GLN A 369 -15.05 -18.34 23.42
N ALA A 370 -14.73 -17.18 24.01
CA ALA A 370 -13.35 -16.68 24.08
C ALA A 370 -12.41 -17.66 24.80
N ASN A 371 -12.85 -18.28 25.90
CA ASN A 371 -12.05 -19.29 26.61
C ASN A 371 -11.85 -20.58 25.79
N ASN A 372 -12.87 -21.01 25.04
CA ASN A 372 -12.76 -22.16 24.15
C ASN A 372 -11.77 -21.87 23.01
N ASP A 373 -11.90 -20.70 22.37
CA ASP A 373 -10.99 -20.26 21.32
C ASP A 373 -9.55 -20.13 21.83
N GLU A 374 -9.34 -19.61 23.05
CA GLU A 374 -8.02 -19.54 23.69
C GLU A 374 -7.46 -20.94 24.00
N GLY A 375 -8.33 -21.88 24.39
CA GLY A 375 -7.99 -23.29 24.57
C GLY A 375 -7.56 -23.95 23.26
N ASP A 376 -8.29 -23.71 22.18
CA ASP A 376 -7.98 -24.22 20.84
C ASP A 376 -6.65 -23.64 20.32
N VAL A 377 -6.41 -22.35 20.52
CA VAL A 377 -5.11 -21.73 20.20
C VAL A 377 -3.98 -22.41 20.98
N LYS A 378 -4.12 -22.61 22.30
CA LYS A 378 -3.10 -23.31 23.10
C LYS A 378 -2.86 -24.75 22.63
N ASN A 379 -3.92 -25.48 22.25
CA ASN A 379 -3.80 -26.83 21.72
C ASN A 379 -3.06 -26.84 20.38
N THR A 380 -3.41 -25.93 19.47
CA THR A 380 -2.70 -25.81 18.18
C THR A 380 -1.25 -25.39 18.34
N GLU A 381 -0.93 -24.51 19.30
CA GLU A 381 0.45 -24.17 19.65
C GLU A 381 1.23 -25.38 20.17
N GLN A 382 0.63 -26.20 21.04
CA GLN A 382 1.25 -27.44 21.51
C GLN A 382 1.47 -28.44 20.38
N ASP A 383 0.51 -28.58 19.45
CA ASP A 383 0.64 -29.48 18.31
C ASP A 383 1.72 -28.99 17.34
N ILE A 384 1.82 -27.67 17.13
CA ILE A 384 2.94 -27.07 16.38
C ILE A 384 4.27 -27.41 17.07
N LEU A 385 4.39 -27.24 18.40
CA LEU A 385 5.61 -27.57 19.12
C LEU A 385 5.97 -29.07 19.01
N LYS A 386 5.00 -29.98 19.06
CA LYS A 386 5.23 -31.42 18.82
C LYS A 386 5.74 -31.69 17.42
N VAL A 387 5.17 -31.03 16.41
CA VAL A 387 5.63 -31.14 15.01
C VAL A 387 7.05 -30.60 14.85
N LEU A 388 7.36 -29.46 15.47
CA LEU A 388 8.72 -28.89 15.46
C LEU A 388 9.73 -29.84 16.10
N HIS A 389 9.39 -30.45 17.23
CA HIS A 389 10.24 -31.43 17.89
C HIS A 389 10.40 -32.72 17.08
N GLY A 390 9.33 -33.23 16.47
CA GLY A 390 9.39 -34.39 15.58
C GLY A 390 10.29 -34.14 14.36
N ILE A 391 10.26 -32.93 13.80
CA ILE A 391 11.18 -32.52 12.73
C ILE A 391 12.62 -32.46 13.25
N GLU A 392 12.83 -32.02 14.50
CA GLU A 392 14.15 -32.04 15.15
C GLU A 392 14.69 -33.47 15.33
N GLU A 393 13.85 -34.39 15.79
CA GLU A 393 14.21 -35.80 15.96
C GLU A 393 14.59 -36.45 14.62
N VAL A 394 13.78 -36.24 13.57
CA VAL A 394 14.08 -36.74 12.23
C VAL A 394 15.37 -36.13 11.68
N PHE A 395 15.61 -34.84 11.95
CA PHE A 395 16.87 -34.18 11.58
C PHE A 395 18.09 -34.80 12.28
N ARG A 396 17.95 -35.22 13.54
CA ARG A 396 18.99 -35.94 14.31
C ARG A 396 19.19 -37.37 13.80
N ILE A 397 18.13 -38.10 13.50
CA ILE A 397 18.20 -39.51 13.06
C ILE A 397 18.89 -39.64 11.69
N ILE A 398 18.66 -38.69 10.78
CA ILE A 398 19.23 -38.71 9.42
C ILE A 398 20.68 -38.14 9.39
N ASP A 399 21.19 -37.68 10.54
CA ASP A 399 22.52 -37.08 10.71
C ASP A 399 22.83 -36.01 9.64
N CYS A 400 21.90 -35.05 9.56
CA CYS A 400 21.97 -33.94 8.62
C CYS A 400 23.00 -32.89 9.09
N ASP A 401 23.85 -32.45 8.17
CA ASP A 401 24.98 -31.57 8.47
C ASP A 401 24.48 -30.15 8.82
N ARG A 402 24.80 -29.67 10.04
CA ARG A 402 24.33 -28.36 10.57
C ARG A 402 25.08 -27.17 9.96
N GLY A 403 26.19 -27.41 9.28
CA GLY A 403 27.11 -26.38 8.78
C GLY A 403 26.53 -25.36 7.78
N PRO A 404 25.73 -25.76 6.77
CA PRO A 404 25.14 -24.81 5.81
C PRO A 404 24.02 -23.96 6.42
N ILE A 405 23.36 -24.48 7.45
CA ILE A 405 22.17 -23.88 8.08
C ILE A 405 22.58 -22.84 9.13
N LEU A 406 23.63 -23.12 9.92
CA LEU A 406 24.22 -22.18 10.90
C LEU A 406 24.88 -20.94 10.26
N LYS A 407 25.33 -21.01 9.00
CA LYS A 407 25.87 -19.85 8.28
C LYS A 407 24.81 -18.86 7.82
N LEU A 408 23.56 -19.30 7.69
CA LEU A 408 22.43 -18.46 7.25
C LEU A 408 21.61 -17.95 8.45
N LEU A 409 21.58 -18.72 9.54
CA LEU A 409 20.88 -18.41 10.77
C LEU A 409 21.90 -18.02 11.84
N SER A 410 22.34 -16.75 11.77
CA SER A 410 23.16 -16.16 12.82
C SER A 410 22.41 -16.27 14.16
N GLU A 411 22.84 -17.20 15.00
CA GLU A 411 22.55 -17.33 16.45
C GLU A 411 21.31 -18.10 16.95
N ASN A 412 20.29 -18.43 16.15
CA ASN A 412 19.15 -19.23 16.64
C ASN A 412 19.25 -20.71 16.22
N SER A 413 19.74 -21.56 17.13
CA SER A 413 19.93 -23.00 16.93
C SER A 413 18.66 -23.84 17.12
N GLU A 414 17.51 -23.20 17.37
CA GLU A 414 16.22 -23.86 17.59
C GLU A 414 15.32 -23.76 16.34
N ILE A 415 14.55 -24.82 16.08
CA ILE A 415 13.65 -24.91 14.92
C ILE A 415 12.42 -24.04 15.19
N ASN A 416 12.38 -22.86 14.58
CA ASN A 416 11.22 -21.95 14.62
C ASN A 416 10.37 -22.11 13.34
N LEU A 417 9.09 -21.73 13.37
CA LEU A 417 8.11 -21.80 12.28
C LEU A 417 8.61 -21.22 10.94
N PHE A 418 9.45 -20.19 11.00
CA PHE A 418 10.11 -19.59 9.83
C PHE A 418 11.27 -20.42 9.26
N ASN A 419 11.92 -21.23 10.10
CA ASN A 419 13.11 -22.02 9.76
C ASN A 419 12.76 -23.47 9.40
N VAL A 420 11.59 -23.97 9.81
CA VAL A 420 11.08 -25.33 9.54
C VAL A 420 11.21 -25.75 8.09
N LYS A 421 10.84 -24.87 7.15
CA LYS A 421 10.91 -25.16 5.71
C LYS A 421 12.34 -25.42 5.23
N ILE A 422 13.32 -24.74 5.83
CA ILE A 422 14.74 -24.91 5.49
C ILE A 422 15.24 -26.25 6.03
N TYR A 423 14.89 -26.60 7.28
CA TYR A 423 15.23 -27.89 7.88
C TYR A 423 14.62 -29.08 7.11
N LEU A 424 13.33 -29.01 6.76
CA LEU A 424 12.67 -30.02 5.93
C LEU A 424 13.31 -30.17 4.54
N GLY A 425 13.64 -29.05 3.87
CA GLY A 425 14.30 -29.10 2.57
C GLY A 425 15.71 -29.70 2.61
N THR A 426 16.42 -29.57 3.73
CA THR A 426 17.72 -30.24 3.93
C THR A 426 17.58 -31.73 4.26
N ILE A 427 16.57 -32.09 5.04
CA ILE A 427 16.20 -33.49 5.29
C ILE A 427 15.87 -34.17 3.97
N GLU A 428 15.02 -33.56 3.14
CA GLU A 428 14.59 -34.09 1.85
C GLU A 428 15.78 -34.35 0.89
N LYS A 429 16.75 -33.43 0.84
CA LYS A 429 17.97 -33.60 0.03
C LYS A 429 18.85 -34.76 0.52
N LYS A 430 19.02 -34.91 1.84
CA LYS A 430 19.79 -36.02 2.44
C LYS A 430 19.07 -37.35 2.28
N LEU A 431 17.75 -37.40 2.50
CA LEU A 431 16.92 -38.59 2.25
C LEU A 431 17.00 -39.01 0.78
N SER A 432 16.90 -38.05 -0.15
CA SER A 432 17.08 -38.30 -1.57
C SER A 432 18.47 -38.86 -1.88
N SER A 433 19.52 -38.34 -1.24
CA SER A 433 20.90 -38.86 -1.38
C SER A 433 21.03 -40.30 -0.87
N ILE A 434 20.50 -40.61 0.32
CA ILE A 434 20.52 -41.96 0.90
C ILE A 434 19.72 -42.94 0.02
N ILE A 435 18.56 -42.51 -0.50
CA ILE A 435 17.78 -43.32 -1.44
C ILE A 435 18.59 -43.59 -2.71
N THR A 436 19.29 -42.58 -3.27
CA THR A 436 20.15 -42.81 -4.43
C THR A 436 21.34 -43.73 -4.12
N GLU A 437 21.94 -43.64 -2.93
CA GLU A 437 23.01 -44.55 -2.49
C GLU A 437 22.50 -45.99 -2.31
N LEU A 438 21.34 -46.18 -1.70
CA LEU A 438 20.70 -47.49 -1.58
C LEU A 438 20.34 -48.06 -2.96
N TYR A 439 19.80 -47.24 -3.86
CA TYR A 439 19.47 -47.65 -5.22
C TYR A 439 20.73 -48.05 -6.02
N PHE A 440 21.86 -47.36 -5.82
CA PHE A 440 23.16 -47.74 -6.38
C PHE A 440 23.76 -48.99 -5.72
N ALA A 441 23.60 -49.15 -4.40
CA ALA A 441 24.03 -50.34 -3.66
C ALA A 441 23.27 -51.59 -4.13
N GLU A 442 21.95 -51.52 -4.27
CA GLU A 442 21.11 -52.60 -4.81
C GLU A 442 21.54 -52.99 -6.24
N LYS A 443 21.81 -51.99 -7.08
CA LYS A 443 22.24 -52.20 -8.47
C LYS A 443 23.67 -52.75 -8.58
N SER A 444 24.54 -52.48 -7.60
CA SER A 444 25.89 -53.07 -7.52
C SER A 444 25.87 -54.51 -6.98
N MET A 445 24.99 -54.83 -6.03
CA MET A 445 24.74 -56.19 -5.55
C MET A 445 24.21 -57.11 -6.67
N LEU A 446 23.31 -56.58 -7.52
CA LEU A 446 22.82 -57.26 -8.72
C LEU A 446 23.91 -57.53 -9.78
N LYS A 447 24.99 -56.73 -9.81
CA LYS A 447 26.16 -56.98 -10.69
C LYS A 447 27.13 -58.01 -10.11
N ASN A 448 27.28 -58.07 -8.78
CA ASN A 448 28.17 -59.04 -8.12
C ASN A 448 27.55 -60.45 -8.04
N GLY A 449 26.21 -60.56 -7.94
CA GLY A 449 25.51 -61.85 -8.02
C GLY A 449 25.65 -62.58 -9.37
N LYS A 450 25.98 -61.88 -10.46
CA LYS A 450 26.22 -62.49 -11.77
C LYS A 450 27.62 -63.11 -11.95
N LYS A 451 28.56 -62.91 -11.01
CA LYS A 451 29.91 -63.53 -11.07
C LYS A 451 30.05 -64.81 -10.24
N ALA A 452 29.08 -65.17 -9.40
CA ALA A 452 29.19 -66.29 -8.46
C ALA A 452 28.45 -67.59 -8.88
N ILE A 453 27.84 -67.64 -10.06
CA ILE A 453 27.14 -68.85 -10.59
C ILE A 453 27.71 -69.22 -11.96
N GLY A 454 29.03 -69.35 -12.02
CA GLY A 454 29.73 -69.73 -13.24
C GLY A 454 30.95 -70.56 -12.93
N TYR A 455 30.75 -71.73 -12.31
CA TYR A 455 31.60 -72.93 -12.41
C TYR A 455 30.77 -74.16 -12.06
#